data_AF-A0A212D6B7-F1
#
_entry.id   AF-A0A212D6B7-F1
#
_cell.length_a   1.000
_cell.length_b   1.000
_cell.length_c   1.000
_cell.angle_alpha   90.00
_cell.angle_beta   90.00
_cell.angle_gamma   90.00
#
_symmetry.space_group_name_H-M   'P 1'
#
loop_
_entity.id
_entity.type
_entity.pdbx_description
1 polymer ?
#
loop_
_entity_poly.entity_id
_entity_poly.type
_entity_poly.pdbx_seq_one_letter_code
_entity_poly.pdbx_strand_id
1 'polypeptide(L)' 'MVSDLQVMAAGPQCSKVEVVATLKNGREVCLDPEAPLIKKIVQKILDSGKNN' A
#
# COMPACT_ATOMS: atom_id res chain seq x y z
N MET A 1 -3.47 14.38 -5.45
CA MET A 1 -2.66 14.17 -4.24
C MET A 1 -3.28 13.04 -3.44
N VAL A 2 -2.47 12.13 -2.91
CA VAL A 2 -2.91 11.03 -2.03
C VAL A 2 -3.13 11.58 -0.64
N SER A 3 -4.22 11.16 0.00
CA SER A 3 -4.56 11.44 1.40
C SER A 3 -4.14 10.31 2.32
N ASP A 4 -4.39 9.08 1.90
CA ASP A 4 -4.19 7.89 2.72
C ASP A 4 -3.70 6.72 1.86
N LEU A 5 -2.94 5.80 2.46
CA LEU A 5 -2.44 4.61 1.80
C LEU A 5 -2.62 3.40 2.71
N GLN A 6 -3.45 2.46 2.26
CA GLN A 6 -3.67 1.18 2.90
C GLN A 6 -2.88 0.10 2.18
N VAL A 7 -2.15 -0.70 2.95
CA VAL A 7 -1.38 -1.85 2.45
C VAL A 7 -1.94 -3.09 3.13
N MET A 8 -2.49 -4.00 2.33
CA MET A 8 -3.04 -5.27 2.80
C MET A 8 -2.04 -6.37 2.41
N ALA A 9 -1.47 -7.02 3.42
CA ALA A 9 -0.55 -8.13 3.20
C ALA A 9 -1.28 -9.34 2.62
N ALA A 10 -0.56 -10.15 1.85
CA ALA A 10 -1.07 -11.42 1.37
C ALA A 10 -1.49 -12.30 2.57
N GLY A 11 -2.68 -12.88 2.48
CA GLY A 11 -3.29 -13.69 3.52
C GLY A 11 -3.77 -15.05 2.99
N PRO A 12 -4.34 -15.89 3.86
CA PRO A 12 -4.86 -17.21 3.47
C PRO A 12 -6.01 -17.14 2.45
N GLN A 13 -6.72 -16.02 2.39
CA GLN A 13 -7.82 -15.79 1.44
C GLN A 13 -7.38 -15.14 0.13
N CYS A 14 -6.24 -14.44 0.11
CA CYS A 14 -5.73 -13.76 -1.07
C CYS A 14 -4.20 -13.77 -1.05
N SER A 15 -3.58 -14.46 -2.01
CA SER A 15 -2.12 -14.62 -2.06
C SER A 15 -1.38 -13.37 -2.57
N LYS A 16 -2.10 -12.34 -2.99
CA LYS A 16 -1.52 -11.10 -3.53
C LYS A 16 -1.58 -10.00 -2.47
N VAL A 17 -0.52 -9.20 -2.42
CA VAL A 17 -0.52 -7.95 -1.64
C VAL A 17 -1.40 -6.95 -2.38
N GLU A 18 -2.24 -6.23 -1.65
CA GLU A 18 -3.07 -5.17 -2.22
C GLU A 18 -2.67 -3.83 -1.63
N VAL A 19 -2.63 -2.81 -2.49
CA VAL A 19 -2.30 -1.45 -2.09
C VAL A 19 -3.40 -0.54 -2.57
N VAL A 20 -4.11 0.12 -1.67
CA VAL A 20 -5.20 1.03 -1.99
C VAL A 20 -4.81 2.43 -1.54
N ALA A 21 -4.88 3.39 -2.46
CA ALA A 21 -4.65 4.79 -2.18
C ALA A 21 -5.96 5.56 -2.20
N THR A 22 -6.21 6.31 -1.13
CA THR A 22 -7.32 7.27 -1.08
C THR A 22 -6.79 8.63 -1.50
N LEU A 23 -7.37 9.20 -2.54
CA LEU A 23 -7.04 10.53 -3.04
C LEU A 23 -7.75 11.62 -2.21
N LYS A 24 -7.24 12.86 -2.25
CA LYS A 24 -7.87 14.01 -1.57
C LYS A 24 -9.31 14.31 -1.98
N ASN A 25 -9.73 13.83 -3.14
CA ASN A 25 -11.10 13.91 -3.61
C ASN A 25 -11.98 12.76 -3.11
N GLY A 26 -11.50 11.94 -2.17
CA GLY A 26 -12.22 10.79 -1.61
C GLY A 26 -12.25 9.56 -2.52
N ARG A 27 -11.62 9.61 -3.71
CA ARG A 27 -11.56 8.45 -4.60
C ARG A 27 -10.51 7.46 -4.14
N GLU A 28 -10.90 6.20 -4.07
CA GLU A 28 -10.01 5.08 -3.82
C GLU A 28 -9.51 4.51 -5.16
N VAL A 29 -8.21 4.25 -5.23
CA VAL A 29 -7.58 3.64 -6.41
C VAL A 29 -6.68 2.50 -5.95
N CYS A 30 -6.82 1.34 -6.62
CA CYS A 30 -5.89 0.23 -6.43
C CYS A 30 -4.57 0.55 -7.14
N LEU A 31 -3.47 0.38 -6.43
CA LEU A 31 -2.12 0.54 -6.93
C LEU A 31 -1.49 -0.83 -7.15
N ASP A 32 -0.66 -0.92 -8.19
CA ASP A 32 0.01 -2.16 -8.52
C ASP A 32 1.19 -2.42 -7.55
N PRO A 33 1.18 -3.52 -6.78
CA PRO A 33 2.23 -3.84 -5.80
C PRO A 33 3.53 -4.32 -6.45
N GLU A 34 3.49 -4.75 -7.72
CA GLU A 34 4.66 -5.25 -8.46
C GLU A 34 5.45 -4.09 -9.09
N ALA A 35 4.81 -2.93 -9.25
CA ALA A 35 5.47 -1.71 -9.69
C ALA A 35 6.62 -1.31 -8.75
N PRO A 36 7.83 -1.02 -9.28
CA PRO A 36 9.03 -0.81 -8.47
C PRO A 36 8.95 0.41 -7.54
N LEU A 37 8.15 1.41 -7.89
CA LEU A 37 7.91 2.58 -7.04
C LEU A 37 7.03 2.23 -5.84
N ILE A 38 5.94 1.52 -6.06
CA ILE A 38 5.00 1.11 -5.01
C ILE A 38 5.69 0.16 -4.03
N LYS A 39 6.46 -0.81 -4.54
CA LYS A 39 7.25 -1.72 -3.72
C LYS A 39 8.18 -0.99 -2.75
N LYS A 40 8.86 0.08 -3.20
CA LYS A 40 9.73 0.90 -2.34
C LYS A 40 8.94 1.67 -1.27
N ILE A 41 7.77 2.21 -1.62
CA ILE A 41 6.91 2.95 -0.68
C ILE A 41 6.38 2.01 0.40
N VAL A 42 5.83 0.86 0.01
CA VAL A 42 5.36 -0.18 0.92
C VAL A 42 6.47 -0.63 1.86
N GLN A 43 7.67 -0.90 1.32
CA GLN A 43 8.83 -1.28 2.14
C GLN A 43 9.17 -0.20 3.18
N LYS A 44 9.18 1.08 2.78
CA LYS A 44 9.47 2.19 3.70
C LYS A 44 8.42 2.34 4.80
N ILE A 45 7.14 2.13 4.48
CA ILE A 45 6.04 2.23 5.46
C ILE A 45 6.13 1.09 6.47
N LEU A 46 6.35 -0.15 5.99
CA LEU A 46 6.53 -1.31 6.85
C LEU A 46 7.78 -1.20 7.74
N ASP A 47 8.87 -0.63 7.22
CA ASP A 47 10.11 -0.41 7.96
C ASP A 47 9.98 0.73 8.98
N SER A 48 9.29 1.83 8.62
CA SER A 48 9.03 2.95 9.54
C SER A 48 8.09 2.57 10.68
N GLY A 49 7.19 1.61 10.46
CA GLY A 49 6.34 1.04 11.53
C GLY A 49 7.06 0.06 12.46
N LYS A 50 8.31 -0.33 12.14
CA LYS A 50 9.11 -1.31 12.89
C LYS A 50 10.13 -0.66 13.84
N ASN A 51 9.97 0.62 14.17
CA ASN A 51 10.77 1.26 15.21
C ASN A 51 10.15 0.97 16.58
N ASN A 52 10.58 -0.13 17.20
CA ASN A 52 10.46 -0.40 18.63
C ASN A 52 11.85 -0.63 19.21
#